data_AF-A0A396H356-F1
#
_entry.id   AF-A0A396H356-F1
#
_cell.length_a   1.000
_cell.length_b   1.000
_cell.length_c   1.000
_cell.angle_alpha   90.00
_cell.angle_beta   90.00
_cell.angle_gamma   90.00
#
_symmetry.space_group_name_H-M   'P 1'
#
loop_
_entity.id
_entity.type
_entity.pdbx_description
1 polymer ?
#
loop_
_entity_poly.entity_id
_entity_poly.type
_entity_poly.pdbx_seq_one_letter_code
_entity_poly.pdbx_strand_id
1 'polypeptide(L)' 'MAELFVNQGKEYADARPSYPPQLFQFIASKTPSHNLVWDVATGSGQAAKSVISYIVQKCHSHRCE' A
#
# COMPACT_ATOMS: atom_id res chain seq x y z
N MET A 1 12.72 -7.90 -21.06
CA MET A 1 12.14 -8.87 -20.10
C MET A 1 10.93 -8.31 -19.36
N ALA A 2 10.97 -7.06 -18.86
CA ALA A 2 9.84 -6.46 -18.14
C ALA A 2 8.51 -6.40 -18.95
N GLU A 3 8.59 -6.30 -20.28
CA GLU A 3 7.39 -6.18 -21.13
C GLU A 3 6.64 -7.50 -21.35
N LEU A 4 7.26 -8.65 -21.12
CA LEU A 4 6.69 -9.97 -21.41
C LEU A 4 5.46 -10.31 -20.54
N PHE A 5 5.28 -9.63 -19.41
CA PHE A 5 4.26 -9.96 -18.41
C PHE A 5 3.32 -8.80 -18.07
N VAL A 6 3.30 -7.74 -18.88
CA VAL A 6 2.49 -6.53 -18.59
C VAL A 6 1.00 -6.84 -18.59
N ASN A 7 0.54 -7.68 -19.53
CA ASN A 7 -0.87 -8.07 -19.61
C ASN A 7 -1.27 -9.01 -18.46
N GLN A 8 -0.42 -10.00 -18.16
CA GLN A 8 -0.65 -10.92 -17.04
C GLN A 8 -0.61 -10.19 -15.69
N GLY A 9 0.21 -9.15 -15.55
CA GLY A 9 0.25 -8.32 -14.35
C GLY A 9 -1.04 -7.53 -14.10
N LYS A 10 -1.74 -7.10 -15.16
CA LYS A 10 -3.06 -6.46 -15.05
C LYS A 10 -4.14 -7.47 -14.67
N GLU A 11 -4.21 -8.60 -15.38
CA GLU A 11 -5.16 -9.67 -15.06
C GLU A 11 -4.96 -10.19 -13.63
N TYR A 12 -3.70 -10.32 -13.19
CA TYR A 12 -3.36 -10.67 -11.82
C TYR A 12 -3.83 -9.62 -10.80
N ALA A 13 -3.76 -8.33 -11.14
CA ALA A 13 -4.25 -7.28 -10.25
C ALA A 13 -5.77 -7.34 -10.09
N ASP A 14 -6.50 -7.61 -11.18
CA ASP A 14 -7.97 -7.62 -11.21
C ASP A 14 -8.58 -8.87 -10.58
N ALA A 15 -7.96 -10.05 -10.79
CA ALA A 15 -8.48 -11.32 -10.26
C ALA A 15 -8.18 -11.55 -8.77
N ARG A 16 -7.24 -10.79 -8.21
CA ARG A 16 -6.74 -11.01 -6.85
C ARG A 16 -7.61 -10.30 -5.79
N PRO A 17 -7.96 -10.98 -4.69
CA PRO A 17 -8.62 -10.34 -3.56
C PRO A 17 -7.82 -9.17 -2.97
N SER A 18 -8.52 -8.10 -2.59
CA SER A 18 -7.93 -6.97 -1.89
C SER A 18 -7.68 -7.29 -0.41
N TYR A 19 -6.64 -6.70 0.15
CA TYR A 19 -6.36 -6.83 1.58
C TYR A 19 -7.38 -6.06 2.41
N PRO A 20 -7.81 -6.63 3.57
CA PRO A 20 -8.73 -5.94 4.46
C PRO A 20 -8.07 -4.69 5.08
N PRO A 21 -8.79 -3.56 5.20
CA PRO A 21 -8.31 -2.34 5.85
C PRO A 21 -7.71 -2.55 7.25
N GLN A 22 -8.26 -3.49 8.01
CA GLN A 22 -7.87 -3.83 9.38
C GLN A 22 -6.42 -4.31 9.47
N LEU A 23 -5.89 -4.93 8.41
CA LEU A 23 -4.50 -5.34 8.34
C LEU A 23 -3.56 -4.13 8.41
N PHE A 24 -3.86 -3.10 7.62
CA PHE A 24 -3.04 -1.88 7.57
C PHE A 24 -3.20 -1.03 8.83
N GLN A 25 -4.40 -0.99 9.42
CA GLN A 25 -4.62 -0.38 10.73
C GLN A 25 -3.78 -1.05 11.82
N PHE A 26 -3.74 -2.38 11.83
CA PHE A 26 -2.92 -3.15 12.78
C PHE A 26 -1.44 -2.82 12.60
N ILE A 27 -0.92 -2.85 11.37
CA ILE A 27 0.48 -2.50 11.08
C ILE A 27 0.80 -1.06 11.51
N ALA A 28 -0.07 -0.09 11.18
CA ALA A 28 0.11 1.30 11.58
C ALA A 28 0.14 1.46 13.11
N SER A 29 -0.73 0.76 13.85
CA SER A 29 -0.74 0.79 15.32
C SER A 29 0.53 0.24 15.98
N LYS A 30 1.34 -0.54 15.23
CA LYS A 30 2.61 -1.11 15.71
C LYS A 30 3.83 -0.30 15.27
N THR A 31 3.64 0.74 14.47
CA THR A 31 4.73 1.54 13.91
C THR A 31 4.76 2.91 14.58
N PRO A 32 5.90 3.35 15.15
CA PRO A 32 5.99 4.63 15.86
C PRO A 32 5.98 5.86 14.93
N SER A 33 6.25 5.68 13.64
CA SER A 33 6.26 6.76 12.64
C SER A 33 5.49 6.33 11.39
N HIS A 34 4.72 7.28 10.84
CA HIS A 34 3.92 7.12 9.63
C HIS A 34 4.39 8.12 8.56
N ASN A 35 5.69 8.15 8.33
CA ASN A 35 6.33 9.04 7.34
C ASN A 35 6.85 8.29 6.11
N LEU A 36 7.20 7.00 6.26
CA LEU A 36 7.80 6.19 5.20
C LEU A 36 7.37 4.73 5.34
N VAL A 37 7.06 4.10 4.22
CA VAL A 37 6.77 2.67 4.12
C VAL A 37 7.57 2.06 2.98
N TRP A 38 8.07 0.84 3.18
CA TRP A 38 8.72 0.06 2.15
C TRP A 38 7.88 -1.17 1.80
N ASP A 39 7.35 -1.21 0.57
CA ASP A 39 6.62 -2.38 0.04
C ASP A 39 7.57 -3.23 -0.83
N VAL A 40 8.10 -4.31 -0.23
CA VAL A 40 9.05 -5.21 -0.89
C VAL A 40 8.31 -6.12 -1.87
N ALA A 41 8.79 -6.19 -3.12
CA ALA A 41 8.17 -6.99 -4.18
C ALA A 41 6.69 -6.62 -4.42
N THR A 42 6.40 -5.31 -4.46
CA THR A 42 5.05 -4.75 -4.58
C THR A 42 4.24 -5.25 -5.78
N GLY A 43 4.89 -5.82 -6.81
CA GLY A 43 4.23 -6.35 -8.01
C GLY A 43 3.40 -5.27 -8.69
N SER A 44 2.08 -5.49 -8.81
CA SER A 44 1.12 -4.51 -9.36
C SER A 44 0.67 -3.43 -8.35
N GLY A 45 1.26 -3.37 -7.15
CA GLY A 45 1.05 -2.28 -6.20
C GLY A 45 -0.16 -2.41 -5.29
N GLN A 46 -0.75 -3.60 -5.18
CA GLN A 46 -2.03 -3.79 -4.48
C GLN A 46 -1.92 -3.54 -2.97
N ALA A 47 -0.78 -3.84 -2.33
CA ALA A 47 -0.53 -3.49 -0.93
C ALA A 47 -0.09 -2.02 -0.80
N ALA A 48 0.82 -1.57 -1.65
CA ALA A 48 1.33 -0.19 -1.70
C ALA A 48 0.21 0.86 -1.67
N LYS A 49 -0.82 0.72 -2.52
CA LYS A 49 -1.95 1.67 -2.57
C LYS A 49 -2.67 1.79 -1.23
N SER A 50 -2.96 0.66 -0.61
CA SER A 50 -3.70 0.62 0.66
C SER A 50 -2.84 1.11 1.81
N VAL A 51 -1.58 0.68 1.91
CA VAL A 51 -0.70 1.03 3.03
C VAL A 51 -0.32 2.52 3.03
N ILE A 52 -0.19 3.15 1.86
CA ILE A 52 0.03 4.61 1.75
C ILE A 52 -1.09 5.39 2.45
N SER A 53 -2.33 4.91 2.39
CA SER A 53 -3.45 5.57 3.07
C SER A 53 -3.35 5.55 4.61
N TYR A 54 -2.46 4.73 5.19
CA TYR A 54 -2.29 4.58 6.63
C TYR A 54 -0.91 5.04 7.13
N ILE A 55 0.15 4.86 6.34
CA ILE A 55 1.54 5.14 6.74
C ILE A 55 2.08 6.41 6.09
N VAL A 56 1.35 7.09 5.21
CA VAL A 56 1.62 8.50 4.91
C VAL A 56 0.60 9.28 5.71
N GLN A 57 1.04 9.94 6.78
CA GLN A 57 0.19 10.83 7.56
C GLN A 57 -0.60 11.71 6.60
N LYS A 58 -1.93 11.53 6.53
CA LYS A 58 -2.80 12.49 5.87
C LYS A 58 -2.54 13.80 6.59
N CYS A 59 -1.78 14.70 5.97
CA CYS A 59 -1.78 16.11 6.33
C CYS A 59 -3.18 16.64 6.01
N HIS A 60 -4.15 16.29 6.86
CA HIS A 60 -5.45 16.90 6.87
C HIS A 60 -5.19 18.28 7.46
N SER A 61 -4.99 19.25 6.57
CA SER A 61 -5.17 20.69 6.78
C SER A 61 -5.51 21.05 8.24
N HIS A 62 -4.51 21.54 9.01
CA HIS A 62 -4.61 22.26 10.31
C HIS A 62 -4.12 21.64 11.64
N ARG A 63 -3.24 20.63 11.68
CA ARG A 63 -2.21 20.53 12.77
C ARG A 63 -1.27 19.35 12.58
N CYS A 64 0.03 19.64 12.53
CA CYS A 64 1.09 18.71 12.95
C CYS A 64 1.98 19.53 13.89
N GLU A 65 1.91 19.25 15.19
CA GLU A 65 2.98 19.53 16.16
C GLU A 65 3.79 18.24 16.34
#